data_AF-A0A951ILN8-F1
#
_entry.id   AF-A0A951ILN8-F1
#
_cell.length_a   1.000
_cell.length_b   1.000
_cell.length_c   1.000
_cell.angle_alpha   90.00
_cell.angle_beta   90.00
_cell.angle_gamma   90.00
#
_symmetry.space_group_name_H-M   'P 1'
#
loop_
_entity.id
_entity.type
_entity.pdbx_description
1 polymer ?
#
loop_
_entity_poly.entity_id
_entity_poly.type
_entity_poly.pdbx_seq_one_letter_code
_entity_poly.pdbx_strand_id
1 'polypeptide(L)'
;MSTTTAHTSTPPAFAAPFSFRDFFNSFLLVELFKGMALTGRYAFKRKVTVQFPEEKTPLSPRFRGLHALRRYENGEERCIACKLCEAVCPAMAITIESDVRDDGSRRTTRYDIDLTKCIFCGFCEESCPVDSIVETHVFEYHGEKRGDLYFTKEMLLAVGDRYESEIAAARASDAPYR
;
A
#
# COMPACT_ATOMS: atom_id res chain seq x y z
N MET A 1 -9.85 28.05 31.23
CA MET A 1 -9.19 29.16 30.54
C MET A 1 -8.90 28.73 29.10
N SER A 2 -9.88 28.86 28.22
CA SER A 2 -9.70 28.82 26.76
C SER A 2 -10.80 29.67 26.18
N THR A 3 -10.48 30.92 25.90
CA THR A 3 -11.37 31.89 25.26
C THR A 3 -11.67 31.44 23.84
N THR A 4 -12.93 31.10 23.59
CA THR A 4 -13.50 30.85 22.26
C THR A 4 -13.45 32.14 21.45
N THR A 5 -12.51 32.25 20.51
CA THR A 5 -12.49 33.34 19.53
C THR A 5 -13.58 33.10 18.48
N ALA A 6 -14.68 33.83 18.61
CA ALA A 6 -15.74 33.87 17.62
C ALA A 6 -15.19 34.49 16.31
N HIS A 7 -15.03 33.67 15.26
CA HIS A 7 -14.84 34.16 13.91
C HIS A 7 -16.11 34.90 13.48
N THR A 8 -16.04 36.23 13.50
CA THR A 8 -17.10 37.12 13.03
C THR A 8 -17.07 37.09 11.50
N SER A 9 -17.95 36.29 10.90
CA SER A 9 -18.17 36.30 9.45
C SER A 9 -18.82 37.62 9.07
N THR A 10 -18.05 38.52 8.47
CA THR A 10 -18.56 39.75 7.86
C THR A 10 -19.49 39.36 6.70
N PRO A 11 -20.74 39.83 6.65
CA PRO A 11 -21.62 39.56 5.52
C PRO A 11 -21.05 40.23 4.26
N PRO A 12 -21.10 39.59 3.08
CA PRO A 12 -20.67 40.23 1.84
C PRO A 12 -21.54 41.45 1.59
N ALA A 13 -20.91 42.62 1.54
CA ALA A 13 -21.58 43.87 1.25
C ALA A 13 -22.27 43.77 -0.11
N PHE A 14 -23.59 43.93 -0.11
CA PHE A 14 -24.40 44.02 -1.31
C PHE A 14 -23.90 45.15 -2.23
N ALA A 15 -23.87 44.83 -3.51
CA ALA A 15 -23.27 45.56 -4.61
C ALA A 15 -23.60 47.08 -4.67
N ALA A 16 -22.59 47.88 -4.99
CA ALA A 16 -22.69 49.23 -5.48
C ALA A 16 -22.24 49.27 -6.97
N PRO A 17 -22.60 50.33 -7.73
CA PRO A 17 -23.05 50.24 -9.11
C PRO A 17 -21.96 49.87 -10.10
N PHE A 18 -22.37 49.23 -11.19
CA PHE A 18 -21.59 48.88 -12.39
C PHE A 18 -20.41 49.83 -12.64
N SER A 19 -19.23 49.48 -12.15
CA SER A 19 -18.00 50.21 -12.40
C SER A 19 -17.60 49.98 -13.85
N PHE A 20 -17.26 51.04 -14.59
CA PHE A 20 -16.78 50.91 -15.97
C PHE A 20 -15.60 49.93 -16.08
N ARG A 21 -14.73 49.85 -15.06
CA ARG A 21 -13.65 48.84 -15.00
C ARG A 21 -14.16 47.41 -14.90
N ASP A 22 -15.21 47.16 -14.12
CA ASP A 22 -15.76 45.81 -13.94
C ASP A 22 -16.54 45.37 -15.19
N PHE A 23 -17.17 46.31 -15.89
CA PHE A 23 -17.76 46.07 -17.21
C PHE A 23 -16.69 45.74 -18.26
N PHE A 24 -15.58 46.50 -18.33
CA PHE A 24 -14.48 46.20 -19.27
C PHE A 24 -13.76 44.89 -18.92
N ASN A 25 -13.53 44.59 -17.64
CA ASN A 25 -12.93 43.33 -17.20
C ASN A 25 -13.82 42.12 -17.51
N SER A 26 -15.14 42.28 -17.39
CA SER A 26 -16.13 41.24 -17.72
C SER A 26 -16.32 41.10 -19.24
N PHE A 27 -16.34 42.19 -19.99
CA PHE A 27 -16.51 42.22 -21.46
C PHE A 27 -15.27 41.74 -22.21
N LEU A 28 -14.05 42.02 -21.70
CA LEU A 28 -12.79 41.53 -22.26
C LEU A 28 -12.36 40.16 -21.72
N LEU A 29 -13.17 39.54 -20.84
CA LEU A 29 -12.91 38.22 -20.24
C LEU A 29 -11.46 38.06 -19.74
N VAL A 30 -10.94 39.08 -19.05
CA VAL A 30 -9.53 39.14 -18.66
C VAL A 30 -9.15 37.96 -17.74
N GLU A 31 -10.08 37.51 -16.90
CA GLU A 31 -9.91 36.33 -16.05
C GLU A 31 -9.83 35.02 -16.86
N LEU A 32 -10.56 34.91 -17.99
CA LEU A 32 -10.44 33.77 -18.91
C LEU A 32 -9.05 33.75 -19.55
N PHE A 33 -8.54 34.89 -20.01
CA PHE A 33 -7.21 34.99 -20.58
C PHE A 33 -6.10 34.66 -19.59
N LYS A 34 -6.21 35.10 -18.33
CA LYS A 34 -5.28 34.70 -17.27
C LYS A 34 -5.30 33.18 -17.05
N GLY A 35 -6.48 32.57 -17.03
CA GLY A 35 -6.63 31.11 -16.96
C GLY A 35 -6.00 30.38 -18.14
N MET A 36 -6.27 30.84 -19.37
CA MET A 36 -5.68 30.27 -20.59
C MET A 36 -4.15 30.44 -20.63
N ALA A 37 -3.62 31.57 -20.17
CA ALA A 37 -2.18 31.80 -20.08
C ALA A 37 -1.51 30.84 -19.07
N LEU A 38 -2.16 30.56 -17.94
CA LEU A 38 -1.70 29.57 -16.99
C LEU A 38 -1.69 28.16 -17.61
N THR A 39 -2.80 27.77 -18.24
CA THR A 39 -2.90 26.47 -18.95
C THR A 39 -1.85 26.35 -20.05
N GLY A 40 -1.63 27.42 -20.82
CA GLY A 40 -0.58 27.48 -21.85
C GLY A 40 0.82 27.25 -21.27
N ARG A 41 1.15 27.84 -20.12
CA ARG A 41 2.43 27.57 -19.43
C ARG A 41 2.61 26.09 -19.07
N TYR A 42 1.56 25.44 -18.58
CA TYR A 42 1.62 24.00 -18.24
C TYR A 42 1.59 23.09 -19.47
N ALA A 43 1.02 23.56 -20.60
CA ALA A 43 1.05 22.83 -21.87
C ALA A 43 2.49 22.58 -22.34
N PHE A 44 3.34 23.61 -22.27
CA PHE A 44 4.76 23.53 -22.67
C PHE A 44 5.72 23.06 -21.56
N LYS A 45 5.24 22.85 -20.33
CA LYS A 45 6.05 22.27 -19.24
C LYS A 45 6.27 20.78 -19.47
N ARG A 46 7.47 20.29 -19.13
CA ARG A 46 7.81 18.85 -19.12
C ARG A 46 6.79 18.05 -18.31
N LYS A 47 6.35 16.92 -18.86
CA LYS A 47 5.38 16.02 -18.22
C LYS A 47 6.08 15.13 -17.18
N VAL A 48 5.38 14.84 -16.09
CA VAL A 48 5.83 13.97 -14.99
C VAL A 48 5.49 12.49 -15.25
N THR A 49 4.85 12.20 -16.39
CA THR A 49 4.42 10.85 -16.78
C THR A 49 5.61 9.90 -16.91
N VAL A 50 5.57 8.79 -16.17
CA VAL A 50 6.45 7.63 -16.32
C VAL A 50 5.84 6.69 -17.36
N GLN A 51 6.66 6.13 -18.26
CA GLN A 51 6.20 5.18 -19.28
C GLN A 51 6.12 3.78 -18.68
N PHE A 52 4.93 3.39 -18.23
CA PHE A 52 4.65 2.03 -17.77
C PHE A 52 4.30 1.15 -18.98
N PRO A 53 4.83 -0.07 -19.12
CA PRO A 53 5.51 -0.92 -18.12
C PRO A 53 7.05 -0.86 -18.08
N GLU A 54 7.72 -0.13 -18.98
CA GLU A 54 9.18 -0.15 -19.11
C GLU A 54 9.90 0.56 -17.95
N GLU A 55 9.33 1.64 -17.45
CA GLU A 55 9.81 2.39 -16.30
C GLU A 55 8.83 2.27 -15.12
N LYS A 56 9.35 1.93 -13.94
CA LYS A 56 8.57 1.81 -12.71
C LYS A 56 8.96 2.91 -11.72
N THR A 57 7.99 3.32 -10.90
CA THR A 57 8.25 4.27 -9.82
C THR A 57 9.11 3.62 -8.72
N PRO A 58 10.00 4.37 -8.06
CA PRO A 58 10.79 3.84 -6.96
C PRO A 58 9.87 3.43 -5.80
N LEU A 59 10.08 2.22 -5.27
CA LEU A 59 9.38 1.70 -4.10
C LEU A 59 10.23 1.87 -2.85
N SER A 60 9.58 2.09 -1.71
CA SER A 60 10.28 2.10 -0.42
C SER A 60 10.52 0.66 0.04
N PRO A 61 11.54 0.39 0.87
CA PRO A 61 11.76 -0.94 1.47
C PRO A 61 10.62 -1.42 2.40
N ARG A 62 9.66 -0.55 2.71
CA ARG A 62 8.49 -0.82 3.56
C ARG A 62 7.21 -1.03 2.75
N PHE A 63 7.35 -1.19 1.44
CA PHE A 63 6.19 -1.36 0.58
C PHE A 63 5.50 -2.69 0.89
N ARG A 64 4.16 -2.65 0.94
CA ARG A 64 3.30 -3.77 1.33
C ARG A 64 2.59 -4.32 0.10
N GLY A 65 3.07 -5.43 -0.43
CA GLY A 65 2.52 -6.10 -1.62
C GLY A 65 2.12 -7.55 -1.37
N LEU A 66 2.47 -8.44 -2.31
CA LEU A 66 2.12 -9.84 -2.25
C LEU A 66 2.77 -10.51 -1.03
N HIS A 67 2.02 -11.37 -0.37
CA HIS A 67 2.50 -12.10 0.81
C HIS A 67 3.45 -13.22 0.42
N ALA A 68 4.46 -13.48 1.25
CA ALA A 68 5.43 -14.55 1.06
C ALA A 68 5.75 -15.23 2.39
N LEU A 69 5.94 -16.56 2.34
CA LEU A 69 6.46 -17.33 3.46
C LEU A 69 7.96 -17.58 3.24
N ARG A 70 8.77 -17.15 4.19
CA ARG A 70 10.23 -17.27 4.14
C ARG A 70 10.73 -18.58 4.75
N ARG A 71 11.92 -18.97 4.32
CA ARG A 71 12.70 -20.07 4.88
C ARG A 71 13.92 -19.54 5.62
N TYR A 72 14.46 -20.37 6.51
CA TYR A 72 15.80 -20.19 7.05
C TYR A 72 16.85 -20.54 5.99
N GLU A 73 18.11 -20.17 6.24
CA GLU A 73 19.24 -20.46 5.33
C GLU A 73 19.47 -21.97 5.15
N ASN A 74 19.02 -22.80 6.10
CA ASN A 74 19.06 -24.26 6.02
C ASN A 74 17.94 -24.86 5.13
N GLY A 75 17.06 -24.04 4.56
CA GLY A 75 15.91 -24.46 3.74
C GLY A 75 14.65 -24.84 4.54
N GLU A 76 14.71 -24.80 5.86
CA GLU A 76 13.55 -25.07 6.71
C GLU A 76 12.57 -23.89 6.72
N GLU A 77 11.28 -24.15 6.76
CA GLU A 77 10.28 -23.08 6.87
C GLU A 77 10.38 -22.36 8.22
N ARG A 78 10.29 -21.02 8.20
CA ARG A 78 10.35 -20.23 9.43
C ARG A 78 9.10 -20.37 10.29
N CYS A 79 7.96 -20.72 9.69
CA CYS A 79 6.68 -20.75 10.39
C CYS A 79 6.66 -21.82 11.50
N ILE A 80 6.39 -21.39 12.73
CA ILE A 80 6.23 -22.26 13.92
C ILE A 80 4.76 -22.50 14.30
N ALA A 81 3.83 -22.16 13.40
CA ALA A 81 2.39 -22.30 13.59
C ALA A 81 1.84 -21.67 14.89
N CYS A 82 2.36 -20.50 15.28
CA CYS A 82 1.94 -19.78 16.49
C CYS A 82 0.55 -19.14 16.41
N LYS A 83 -0.03 -19.03 15.21
CA LYS A 83 -1.35 -18.43 14.92
C LYS A 83 -1.53 -16.95 15.30
N LEU A 84 -0.44 -16.24 15.63
CA LEU A 84 -0.49 -14.80 15.93
C LEU A 84 -0.96 -13.97 14.73
N CYS A 85 -0.48 -14.29 13.52
CA CYS A 85 -0.88 -13.59 12.30
C CYS A 85 -2.37 -13.80 11.94
N GLU A 86 -2.94 -14.96 12.26
CA GLU A 86 -4.37 -15.24 12.12
C GLU A 86 -5.18 -14.41 13.12
N ALA A 87 -4.73 -14.35 14.37
CA ALA A 87 -5.41 -13.60 15.43
C ALA A 87 -5.39 -12.07 15.23
N VAL A 88 -4.28 -11.51 14.72
CA VAL A 88 -4.13 -10.06 14.52
C VAL A 88 -4.80 -9.57 13.23
N CYS A 89 -5.14 -10.48 12.30
CA CYS A 89 -5.65 -10.10 10.99
C CYS A 89 -7.02 -9.40 11.11
N PRO A 90 -7.12 -8.09 10.82
CA PRO A 90 -8.37 -7.35 11.02
C PRO A 90 -9.48 -7.80 10.07
N ALA A 91 -9.12 -8.35 8.92
CA ALA A 91 -10.05 -8.84 7.90
C ALA A 91 -10.34 -10.35 7.99
N MET A 92 -9.74 -11.06 8.95
CA MET A 92 -9.82 -12.53 9.08
C MET A 92 -9.57 -13.25 7.75
N ALA A 93 -8.52 -12.81 7.03
CA ALA A 93 -8.15 -13.31 5.71
C ALA A 93 -7.27 -14.58 5.75
N ILE A 94 -6.65 -14.85 6.90
CA ILE A 94 -5.68 -15.93 7.08
C ILE A 94 -6.37 -17.10 7.78
N THR A 95 -6.13 -18.33 7.33
CA THR A 95 -6.61 -19.55 7.97
C THR A 95 -5.43 -20.50 8.19
N ILE A 96 -5.21 -20.91 9.46
CA ILE A 96 -4.05 -21.73 9.83
C ILE A 96 -4.48 -23.00 10.56
N GLU A 97 -3.99 -24.14 10.07
CA GLU A 97 -4.05 -25.43 10.76
C GLU A 97 -2.63 -25.93 11.00
N SER A 98 -2.42 -26.59 12.14
CA SER A 98 -1.09 -27.00 12.60
C SER A 98 -1.10 -28.42 13.12
N ASP A 99 -0.06 -29.16 12.82
CA ASP A 99 0.16 -30.51 13.35
C ASP A 99 1.63 -30.69 13.76
N VAL A 100 1.91 -31.76 14.49
CA VAL A 100 3.26 -32.16 14.88
C VAL A 100 3.82 -33.06 13.79
N ARG A 101 4.94 -32.66 13.21
CA ARG A 101 5.66 -33.42 12.19
C ARG A 101 6.43 -34.58 12.85
N ASP A 102 6.84 -35.57 12.05
CA ASP A 102 7.58 -36.76 12.51
C ASP A 102 8.89 -36.45 13.28
N ASP A 103 9.46 -35.27 13.07
CA ASP A 103 10.65 -34.76 13.77
C ASP A 103 10.34 -34.13 15.14
N GLY A 104 9.06 -34.13 15.55
CA GLY A 104 8.59 -33.49 16.78
C GLY A 104 8.41 -31.98 16.68
N SER A 105 8.71 -31.38 15.51
CA SER A 105 8.52 -29.95 15.28
C SER A 105 7.05 -29.63 14.98
N ARG A 106 6.57 -28.48 15.47
CA ARG A 106 5.23 -28.00 15.16
C ARG A 106 5.24 -27.17 13.88
N ARG A 107 4.49 -27.61 12.87
CA ARG A 107 4.43 -26.97 11.55
C ARG A 107 2.99 -26.78 11.08
N THR A 108 2.81 -25.93 10.08
CA THR A 108 1.48 -25.69 9.49
C THR A 108 1.14 -26.78 8.48
N THR A 109 0.00 -27.43 8.64
CA THR A 109 -0.57 -28.32 7.62
C THR A 109 -1.32 -27.50 6.57
N ARG A 110 -1.94 -26.40 7.00
CA ARG A 110 -2.66 -25.46 6.16
C ARG A 110 -2.28 -24.04 6.55
N TYR A 111 -1.97 -23.23 5.55
CA TYR A 111 -1.73 -21.80 5.72
C TYR A 111 -2.23 -21.10 4.46
N ASP A 112 -3.47 -20.64 4.52
CA ASP A 112 -4.12 -20.03 3.37
C ASP A 112 -4.39 -18.56 3.63
N ILE A 113 -4.20 -17.74 2.61
CA ILE A 113 -4.55 -16.31 2.63
C ILE A 113 -5.52 -16.01 1.49
N ASP A 114 -6.69 -15.51 1.85
CA ASP A 114 -7.63 -14.94 0.89
C ASP A 114 -7.26 -13.48 0.60
N LEU A 115 -6.56 -13.23 -0.51
CA LEU A 115 -6.15 -11.88 -0.89
C LEU A 115 -7.33 -10.99 -1.29
N THR A 116 -8.53 -11.55 -1.51
CA THR A 116 -9.74 -10.75 -1.74
C THR A 116 -10.29 -10.14 -0.45
N LYS A 117 -9.96 -10.73 0.70
CA LYS A 117 -10.28 -10.19 2.04
C LYS A 117 -9.13 -9.35 2.61
N CYS A 118 -7.90 -9.71 2.28
CA CYS A 118 -6.72 -9.02 2.80
C CYS A 118 -6.73 -7.53 2.43
N ILE A 119 -6.42 -6.67 3.40
CA ILE A 119 -6.35 -5.22 3.23
C ILE A 119 -4.91 -4.68 3.17
N PHE A 120 -3.91 -5.56 3.08
CA PHE A 120 -2.48 -5.21 2.96
C PHE A 120 -1.98 -4.25 4.05
N CYS A 121 -2.42 -4.48 5.29
CA CYS A 121 -2.06 -3.66 6.44
C CYS A 121 -0.68 -3.97 7.04
N GLY A 122 -0.12 -5.15 6.78
CA GLY A 122 1.16 -5.59 7.35
C GLY A 122 1.18 -5.99 8.82
N PHE A 123 0.04 -6.08 9.51
CA PHE A 123 0.02 -6.57 10.90
C PHE A 123 0.48 -8.03 11.02
N CYS A 124 0.24 -8.86 10.00
CA CYS A 124 0.75 -10.22 9.95
C CYS A 124 2.29 -10.23 9.98
N GLU A 125 2.92 -9.29 9.28
CA GLU A 125 4.37 -9.12 9.19
C GLU A 125 4.97 -8.70 10.54
N GLU A 126 4.37 -7.71 11.20
CA GLU A 126 4.83 -7.17 12.48
C GLU A 126 4.57 -8.12 13.65
N SER A 127 3.48 -8.89 13.61
CA SER A 127 3.13 -9.87 14.65
C SER A 127 3.96 -11.15 14.61
N CYS A 128 4.71 -11.40 13.53
CA CYS A 128 5.40 -12.67 13.35
C CYS A 128 6.70 -12.71 14.18
N PRO A 129 6.81 -13.56 15.22
CA PRO A 129 7.98 -13.56 16.12
C PRO A 129 9.25 -14.12 15.47
N VAL A 130 9.12 -14.82 14.35
CA VAL A 130 10.19 -15.54 13.64
C VAL A 130 10.41 -15.01 12.22
N ASP A 131 9.74 -13.92 11.89
CA ASP A 131 9.80 -13.29 10.57
C ASP A 131 9.47 -14.24 9.40
N SER A 132 8.43 -15.05 9.59
CA SER A 132 8.01 -16.07 8.62
C SER A 132 7.14 -15.52 7.50
N ILE A 133 6.12 -14.73 7.83
CA ILE A 133 5.20 -14.12 6.85
C ILE A 133 5.66 -12.69 6.61
N VAL A 134 5.86 -12.34 5.36
CA VAL A 134 6.32 -11.00 4.95
C VAL A 134 5.53 -10.49 3.76
N GLU A 135 5.45 -9.18 3.62
CA GLU A 135 4.89 -8.54 2.43
C GLU A 135 6.03 -8.14 1.50
N THR A 136 5.93 -8.53 0.23
CA THR A 136 6.95 -8.29 -0.80
C THR A 136 6.69 -6.99 -1.55
N HIS A 137 7.63 -6.59 -2.41
CA HIS A 137 7.43 -5.48 -3.35
C HIS A 137 6.63 -5.85 -4.60
N VAL A 138 6.12 -7.08 -4.69
CA VAL A 138 5.34 -7.54 -5.83
C VAL A 138 3.91 -7.01 -5.70
N PHE A 139 3.52 -6.09 -6.58
CA PHE A 139 2.16 -5.58 -6.69
C PHE A 139 1.48 -5.94 -8.02
N GLU A 140 2.25 -6.50 -8.96
CA GLU A 140 1.80 -6.85 -10.30
C GLU A 140 1.29 -8.29 -10.35
N TYR A 141 0.16 -8.53 -9.69
CA TYR A 141 -0.58 -9.78 -9.79
C TYR A 141 -2.06 -9.47 -9.95
N HIS A 142 -2.76 -10.30 -10.72
CA HIS A 142 -4.20 -10.18 -10.92
C HIS A 142 -4.81 -11.58 -10.98
N GLY A 143 -6.06 -11.69 -10.53
CA GLY A 143 -6.89 -12.88 -10.74
C GLY A 143 -7.95 -12.55 -11.77
N GLU A 144 -8.13 -13.43 -12.75
CA GLU A 144 -9.21 -13.29 -13.74
C GLU A 144 -10.51 -13.90 -13.22
N LYS A 145 -10.39 -14.94 -12.39
CA LYS A 145 -11.51 -15.67 -11.80
C LYS A 145 -11.53 -15.54 -10.29
N ARG A 146 -12.72 -15.73 -9.72
CA ARG A 146 -12.90 -15.82 -8.27
C ARG A 146 -12.22 -17.10 -7.78
N GLY A 147 -11.21 -16.96 -6.92
CA GLY A 147 -10.40 -18.05 -6.40
C GLY A 147 -8.93 -17.99 -6.82
N ASP A 148 -8.59 -17.29 -7.91
CA ASP A 148 -7.19 -17.13 -8.35
C ASP A 148 -6.33 -16.36 -7.31
N LEU A 149 -7.00 -15.55 -6.48
CA LEU A 149 -6.41 -14.77 -5.39
C LEU A 149 -6.48 -15.48 -4.03
N TYR A 150 -6.77 -16.78 -4.02
CA TYR A 150 -6.68 -17.62 -2.82
C TYR A 150 -5.31 -18.31 -2.81
N PHE A 151 -4.42 -17.86 -1.94
CA PHE A 151 -3.05 -18.33 -1.89
C PHE A 151 -2.89 -19.42 -0.84
N THR A 152 -2.44 -20.60 -1.27
CA THR A 152 -2.11 -21.70 -0.37
C THR A 152 -0.69 -21.58 0.18
N LYS A 153 -0.37 -22.40 1.18
CA LYS A 153 0.96 -22.46 1.81
C LYS A 153 2.07 -22.63 0.78
N GLU A 154 1.89 -23.55 -0.17
CA GLU A 154 2.87 -23.89 -1.19
C GLU A 154 3.10 -22.71 -2.14
N MET A 155 2.03 -22.00 -2.51
CA MET A 155 2.12 -20.80 -3.34
C MET A 155 2.91 -19.70 -2.61
N LEU A 156 2.62 -19.48 -1.33
CA LEU A 156 3.29 -18.46 -0.52
C LEU A 156 4.78 -18.78 -0.29
N LEU A 157 5.11 -20.06 -0.09
CA LEU A 157 6.51 -20.52 -0.01
C LEU A 157 7.23 -20.33 -1.35
N ALA A 158 6.58 -20.65 -2.48
CA ALA A 158 7.16 -20.44 -3.80
C ALA A 158 7.43 -18.95 -4.11
N VAL A 159 6.59 -18.05 -3.63
CA VAL A 159 6.84 -16.59 -3.70
C VAL A 159 8.05 -16.22 -2.83
N GLY A 160 8.12 -16.74 -1.60
CA GLY A 160 9.27 -16.53 -0.72
C GLY A 160 10.57 -17.01 -1.35
N ASP A 161 10.60 -18.23 -1.86
CA ASP A 161 11.78 -18.82 -2.51
C ASP A 161 12.22 -18.02 -3.75
N ARG A 162 11.28 -17.42 -4.49
CA ARG A 162 11.58 -16.59 -5.67
C ARG A 162 12.16 -15.21 -5.30
N TYR A 163 11.65 -14.58 -4.26
CA TYR A 163 11.96 -13.18 -3.91
C TYR A 163 12.80 -13.03 -2.64
N GLU A 164 13.32 -14.11 -2.06
CA GLU A 164 14.06 -14.09 -0.79
C GLU A 164 15.24 -13.10 -0.78
N SER A 165 15.96 -12.97 -1.89
CA SER A 165 17.09 -12.02 -1.99
C SER A 165 16.64 -10.56 -1.85
N GLU A 166 15.52 -10.18 -2.47
CA GLU A 166 14.95 -8.84 -2.38
C GLU A 166 14.33 -8.60 -1.00
N ILE A 167 13.58 -9.58 -0.49
CA ILE A 167 12.97 -9.54 0.84
C ILE A 167 14.05 -9.36 1.91
N ALA A 168 15.11 -10.15 1.87
CA ALA A 168 16.21 -10.08 2.85
C ALA A 168 16.91 -8.71 2.80
N ALA A 169 17.15 -8.16 1.61
CA ALA A 169 17.74 -6.83 1.46
C ALA A 169 16.83 -5.72 2.01
N ALA A 170 15.54 -5.77 1.70
CA ALA A 170 14.55 -4.83 2.22
C ALA A 170 14.47 -4.89 3.76
N ARG A 171 14.42 -6.11 4.32
CA ARG A 171 14.41 -6.31 5.78
C ARG A 171 15.67 -5.84 6.46
N ALA A 172 16.85 -6.09 5.88
CA ALA A 172 18.10 -5.58 6.42
C ALA A 172 18.10 -4.04 6.49
N SER A 173 17.49 -3.37 5.51
CA SER A 173 17.37 -1.90 5.50
C SER A 173 16.35 -1.36 6.51
N ASP A 174 15.30 -2.12 6.82
CA ASP A 174 14.22 -1.71 7.75
C ASP A 174 14.45 -2.14 9.20
N ALA A 175 15.35 -3.10 9.45
CA ALA A 175 15.64 -3.64 10.77
C ALA A 175 15.89 -2.61 11.89
N PRO A 176 16.53 -1.43 11.65
CA PRO A 176 16.72 -0.43 12.70
C PRO A 176 15.44 0.26 13.20
N TYR A 177 14.33 0.11 12.49
CA TYR A 177 13.08 0.83 12.75
C TYR A 177 11.93 -0.09 13.21
N ARG A 178 12.22 -1.38 13.43
CA ARG A 178 11.28 -2.41 13.89
C ARG A 178 11.69 -2.98 15.24
#